data_AF-A0A538HHS7-F1
#
_entry.id   AF-A0A538HHS7-F1
#
_cell.length_a   1.000
_cell.length_b   1.000
_cell.length_c   1.000
_cell.angle_alpha   90.00
_cell.angle_beta   90.00
_cell.angle_gamma   90.00
#
_symmetry.space_group_name_H-M   'P 1'
#
loop_
_entity.id
_entity.type
_entity.pdbx_description
1 polymer ?
#
loop_
_entity_poly.entity_id
_entity_poly.type
_entity_poly.pdbx_seq_one_letter_code
_entity_poly.pdbx_strand_id
1 'polypeptide(L)'
;MRAGGRRPPQRHGQGRRLGVPGAAAPARGGDPLRERTALVRARPEGRRRRLSGPRRGRGALEPRDRARRGPRGHPLRLRPRRPRERLQRGVADRGLTGVLLVGGASTRFGTRKALARLGGETLAERAWRLLGETCGETIAVGKRADALPLPFPVLDDGSSVRAPIAGVVAGLRAARSDVVVVLPVDVPLLSVTSVAALADACADAAVPPTGPLPGAYRKAALRALEKRLAGGELALRDALAELDTRVVELDPWELVNVNTPADLEAAARRERALAAVVEVAAAYGLDGLEPRILADWNDTIVQLRPEPLVARVATSPLRADVGTELAREAALARDVAARGGPALPPATDPPAGPHRARGLALTFWPYVDVAGGEPSPAAVAASLRELHDALGAVATPLPPLAASLERAGALEAPSLAEDDRRFLAAGLRELRRRFDAFGLPERGLHGSPHGANLLCTRDGLRWIDLDGACRGPLEWDAAHLAPEAAALFPDLDPEALEVARLLVSACVAIWCWAQLGRAPEVDEAARLHLHRLREAL
;
A
#
# COMPACT_ATOMS: atom_id res chain seq x y z
N MET A 1 -74.92 -3.78 36.29
CA MET A 1 -73.51 -3.54 36.68
C MET A 1 -73.41 -3.95 38.16
N ARG A 2 -72.84 -5.08 38.60
CA ARG A 2 -71.51 -5.70 38.35
C ARG A 2 -70.37 -4.69 38.57
N ALA A 3 -69.37 -4.89 39.44
CA ALA A 3 -69.08 -5.91 40.49
C ALA A 3 -68.14 -5.23 41.56
N GLY A 4 -67.85 -5.70 42.79
CA GLY A 4 -67.73 -7.04 43.37
C GLY A 4 -66.38 -7.70 43.01
N GLY A 5 -65.47 -8.13 43.89
CA GLY A 5 -65.37 -8.08 45.36
C GLY A 5 -64.43 -9.18 45.91
N ARG A 6 -63.52 -8.85 46.85
CA ARG A 6 -62.70 -9.75 47.74
C ARG A 6 -61.59 -10.68 47.14
N ARG A 7 -60.48 -10.78 47.88
CA ARG A 7 -59.30 -11.71 47.78
C ARG A 7 -59.67 -13.13 48.32
N PRO A 8 -58.89 -14.26 48.20
CA PRO A 8 -57.41 -14.47 48.30
C PRO A 8 -56.87 -15.64 47.40
N PRO A 9 -55.80 -16.45 47.69
CA PRO A 9 -54.64 -16.38 48.60
C PRO A 9 -53.24 -16.56 47.91
N GLN A 10 -52.18 -16.77 48.69
CA GLN A 10 -50.78 -17.03 48.25
C GLN A 10 -50.35 -18.52 48.35
N ARG A 11 -49.17 -18.83 47.75
CA ARG A 11 -48.22 -19.96 47.97
C ARG A 11 -48.52 -21.25 47.16
N HIS A 12 -47.54 -22.07 46.74
CA HIS A 12 -46.14 -22.26 47.16
C HIS A 12 -45.16 -22.60 46.00
N GLY A 13 -43.91 -22.11 46.10
CA GLY A 13 -42.65 -22.76 45.62
C GLY A 13 -42.32 -22.64 44.12
N GLN A 14 -41.07 -22.56 43.64
CA GLN A 14 -39.72 -22.38 44.21
C GLN A 14 -38.97 -21.46 43.20
N GLY A 15 -37.88 -20.73 43.44
CA GLY A 15 -36.89 -20.67 44.51
C GLY A 15 -35.90 -19.51 44.24
N ARG A 16 -35.05 -19.25 45.24
CA ARG A 16 -34.02 -18.18 45.38
C ARG A 16 -33.48 -17.48 44.12
N ARG A 17 -33.58 -16.14 44.10
CA ARG A 17 -32.59 -15.26 43.44
C ARG A 17 -31.32 -15.17 44.31
N LEU A 18 -30.14 -15.33 43.71
CA LEU A 18 -28.85 -14.94 44.28
C LEU A 18 -27.96 -14.36 43.17
N GLY A 19 -27.32 -13.22 43.48
CA GLY A 19 -26.15 -12.60 42.84
C GLY A 19 -25.89 -12.77 41.33
N VAL A 20 -26.00 -11.67 40.59
CA VAL A 20 -25.18 -11.41 39.40
C VAL A 20 -24.37 -10.14 39.68
N PRO A 21 -23.01 -10.17 39.65
CA PRO A 21 -22.20 -8.97 39.79
C PRO A 21 -22.41 -8.01 38.62
N GLY A 22 -22.35 -6.69 38.88
CA GLY A 22 -22.44 -5.69 37.83
C GLY A 22 -21.28 -5.82 36.84
N ALA A 23 -21.59 -6.05 35.57
CA ALA A 23 -20.59 -6.00 34.50
C ALA A 23 -20.11 -4.55 34.31
N ALA A 24 -18.79 -4.36 34.27
CA ALA A 24 -18.21 -3.08 33.89
C ALA A 24 -18.63 -2.73 32.45
N ALA A 25 -18.82 -1.44 32.17
CA ALA A 25 -19.06 -0.97 30.81
C ALA A 25 -17.88 -1.39 29.91
N PRO A 26 -18.13 -1.91 28.68
CA PRO A 26 -17.06 -2.23 27.77
C PRO A 26 -16.29 -0.95 27.41
N ALA A 27 -14.96 -1.05 27.34
CA ALA A 27 -14.12 0.05 26.90
C ALA A 27 -14.56 0.49 25.49
N ARG A 28 -14.67 1.82 25.29
CA ARG A 28 -14.89 2.39 23.95
C ARG A 28 -13.71 1.98 23.07
N GLY A 29 -13.98 1.23 22.01
CA GLY A 29 -12.94 0.74 21.10
C GLY A 29 -12.14 1.88 20.48
N GLY A 30 -10.86 1.62 20.23
CA GLY A 30 -9.99 2.57 19.53
C GLY A 30 -10.43 2.78 18.08
N ASP A 31 -9.93 3.87 17.51
CA ASP A 31 -10.04 4.14 16.08
C ASP A 31 -9.16 3.14 15.31
N PRO A 32 -9.68 2.33 14.36
CA PRO A 32 -8.89 1.40 13.56
C PRO A 32 -7.72 2.03 12.79
N LEU A 33 -7.76 3.34 12.51
CA LEU A 33 -6.63 4.09 11.91
C LEU A 33 -5.53 4.43 12.93
N ARG A 34 -5.81 4.33 14.24
CA ARG A 34 -4.82 4.48 15.32
C ARG A 34 -4.17 3.16 15.72
N GLU A 35 -4.85 2.03 15.54
CA GLU A 35 -4.37 0.71 15.99
C GLU A 35 -3.46 -0.03 14.98
N ARG A 36 -3.06 0.62 13.87
CA ARG A 36 -2.15 0.02 12.86
C ARG A 36 -0.76 0.64 12.92
N THR A 37 0.19 -0.12 13.46
CA THR A 37 1.63 0.17 13.41
C THR A 37 2.07 0.52 11.99
N ALA A 38 2.86 1.59 11.82
CA ALA A 38 3.40 2.00 10.54
C ALA A 38 4.04 0.83 9.77
N LEU A 39 3.51 0.52 8.59
CA LEU A 39 3.94 -0.59 7.74
C LEU A 39 5.22 -0.27 6.95
N VAL A 40 6.31 0.00 7.68
CA VAL A 40 7.69 -0.15 7.20
C VAL A 40 8.40 -1.11 8.14
N ARG A 41 8.06 -2.40 8.03
CA ARG A 41 8.77 -3.49 8.75
C ARG A 41 9.49 -4.41 7.78
N ALA A 42 10.74 -4.08 7.48
CA ALA A 42 11.75 -5.13 7.39
C ALA A 42 11.99 -5.67 8.81
N ARG A 43 11.87 -6.98 9.03
CA ARG A 43 12.27 -7.57 10.32
C ARG A 43 13.80 -7.56 10.42
N PRO A 44 14.39 -7.32 11.60
CA PRO A 44 15.83 -7.52 11.79
C PRO A 44 16.16 -9.00 11.64
N GLU A 45 17.12 -9.31 10.77
CA GLU A 45 17.69 -10.64 10.66
C GLU A 45 18.44 -11.04 11.94
N GLY A 46 18.58 -12.35 12.15
CA GLY A 46 19.84 -12.90 12.68
C GLY A 46 20.22 -12.60 14.13
N ARG A 47 19.75 -13.46 15.03
CA ARG A 47 20.30 -13.73 16.38
C ARG A 47 21.80 -13.38 16.55
N ARG A 48 22.11 -12.50 17.50
CA ARG A 48 23.50 -12.21 17.94
C ARG A 48 24.19 -13.49 18.46
N ARG A 49 25.13 -14.05 17.69
CA ARG A 49 26.21 -14.90 18.24
C ARG A 49 27.36 -14.00 18.70
N ARG A 50 27.79 -14.15 19.95
CA ARG A 50 29.00 -13.52 20.48
C ARG A 50 30.23 -14.20 19.85
N LEU A 51 31.11 -13.45 19.22
CA LEU A 51 32.51 -13.85 19.03
C LEU A 51 33.44 -12.65 19.29
N SER A 52 34.63 -12.98 19.78
CA SER A 52 35.67 -12.09 20.29
C SER A 52 36.34 -11.22 19.22
N GLY A 53 36.62 -9.95 19.53
CA GLY A 53 37.39 -9.07 18.65
C GLY A 53 38.92 -9.17 18.84
N PRO A 54 39.72 -8.53 17.96
CA PRO A 54 41.16 -8.36 18.14
C PRO A 54 41.56 -6.93 18.55
N ARG A 55 42.78 -6.80 19.08
CA ARG A 55 43.40 -5.54 19.57
C ARG A 55 44.42 -4.99 18.55
N ARG A 56 44.59 -3.66 18.55
CA ARG A 56 45.74 -2.88 17.99
C ARG A 56 45.85 -2.92 16.44
N GLY A 57 46.49 -1.95 15.78
CA GLY A 57 47.28 -0.82 16.27
C GLY A 57 47.35 0.38 15.30
N ARG A 58 48.24 1.33 15.61
CA ARG A 58 48.37 2.66 14.96
C ARG A 58 49.08 2.58 13.60
N GLY A 59 48.80 3.56 12.72
CA GLY A 59 49.63 3.91 11.56
C GLY A 59 49.08 5.15 10.86
N ALA A 60 49.78 6.29 10.97
CA ALA A 60 49.43 7.53 10.30
C ALA A 60 50.48 7.85 9.23
N LEU A 61 50.06 8.13 8.00
CA LEU A 61 50.91 8.62 6.90
C LEU A 61 50.12 9.56 5.97
N GLU A 62 50.47 10.84 6.04
CA GLU A 62 50.44 11.87 4.98
C GLU A 62 51.93 12.19 4.71
N PRO A 63 52.38 12.59 3.50
CA PRO A 63 51.80 13.73 2.78
C PRO A 63 51.82 13.75 1.23
N ARG A 64 50.99 14.64 0.67
CA ARG A 64 51.18 15.57 -0.49
C ARG A 64 52.33 15.32 -1.51
N ASP A 65 52.05 15.48 -2.83
CA ASP A 65 52.20 16.79 -3.52
C ASP A 65 51.62 16.87 -4.97
N ARG A 66 51.71 18.05 -5.59
CA ARG A 66 50.93 18.56 -6.75
C ARG A 66 51.55 18.37 -8.15
N ALA A 67 50.70 18.06 -9.15
CA ALA A 67 50.77 18.46 -10.57
C ALA A 67 49.44 18.08 -11.28
N ARG A 68 48.98 18.60 -12.44
CA ARG A 68 49.13 19.85 -13.23
C ARG A 68 47.82 20.02 -14.06
N ARG A 69 47.63 21.08 -14.87
CA ARG A 69 46.40 21.28 -15.72
C ARG A 69 46.68 21.35 -17.23
N GLY A 70 45.87 20.63 -18.01
CA GLY A 70 45.50 20.91 -19.43
C GLY A 70 46.37 20.33 -20.55
N PRO A 71 45.91 20.31 -21.84
CA PRO A 71 44.59 20.70 -22.35
C PRO A 71 43.91 19.71 -23.36
N ARG A 72 42.59 19.92 -23.55
CA ARG A 72 41.66 19.60 -24.67
C ARG A 72 42.05 18.61 -25.80
N GLY A 73 41.17 17.62 -26.04
CA GLY A 73 41.00 16.89 -27.31
C GLY A 73 39.54 16.42 -27.48
N HIS A 74 38.96 16.57 -28.67
CA HIS A 74 37.53 16.32 -28.96
C HIS A 74 37.28 14.90 -29.55
N PRO A 75 36.02 14.48 -29.82
CA PRO A 75 35.44 13.28 -29.25
C PRO A 75 35.65 11.99 -30.07
N LEU A 76 36.06 10.91 -29.41
CA LEU A 76 35.80 9.57 -29.93
C LEU A 76 34.31 9.25 -29.77
N ARG A 77 33.59 9.15 -30.89
CA ARG A 77 32.20 8.64 -30.95
C ARG A 77 32.15 7.15 -30.60
N LEU A 78 32.23 6.82 -29.31
CA LEU A 78 31.80 5.52 -28.82
C LEU A 78 30.28 5.42 -28.99
N ARG A 79 29.82 4.75 -30.06
CA ARG A 79 28.43 4.30 -30.14
C ARG A 79 28.12 3.47 -28.88
N PRO A 80 27.08 3.78 -28.09
CA PRO A 80 26.71 2.94 -26.97
C PRO A 80 26.29 1.57 -27.50
N ARG A 81 27.13 0.56 -27.27
CA ARG A 81 26.74 -0.85 -27.49
C ARG A 81 25.70 -1.18 -26.43
N ARG A 82 24.47 -1.45 -26.89
CA ARG A 82 23.27 -1.66 -26.06
C ARG A 82 23.54 -2.68 -24.93
N PRO A 83 23.48 -2.28 -23.64
CA PRO A 83 23.67 -3.22 -22.53
C PRO A 83 22.55 -4.27 -22.42
N ARG A 84 21.32 -3.91 -22.81
CA ARG A 84 20.12 -4.78 -22.68
C ARG A 84 20.26 -6.14 -23.35
N GLU A 85 20.89 -6.22 -24.53
CA GLU A 85 20.97 -7.46 -25.32
C GLU A 85 21.87 -8.56 -24.70
N ARG A 86 22.74 -8.23 -23.73
CA ARG A 86 23.56 -9.24 -23.01
C ARG A 86 22.93 -9.76 -21.73
N LEU A 87 22.17 -8.94 -21.00
CA LEU A 87 21.41 -9.39 -19.82
C LEU A 87 20.21 -10.26 -20.25
N GLN A 88 19.51 -9.89 -21.32
CA GLN A 88 18.33 -10.62 -21.80
C GLN A 88 18.62 -12.07 -22.26
N ARG A 89 19.85 -12.37 -22.73
CA ARG A 89 20.22 -13.75 -23.10
C ARG A 89 20.67 -14.61 -21.91
N GLY A 90 20.93 -14.02 -20.75
CA GLY A 90 21.40 -14.75 -19.56
C GLY A 90 20.28 -15.34 -18.69
N VAL A 91 19.03 -14.94 -18.91
CA VAL A 91 17.87 -15.36 -18.07
C VAL A 91 17.01 -16.40 -18.78
N ALA A 92 16.79 -16.26 -20.09
CA ALA A 92 15.91 -17.15 -20.87
C ALA A 92 16.47 -18.57 -21.12
N ASP A 93 17.76 -18.82 -20.85
CA ASP A 93 18.42 -20.14 -20.99
C ASP A 93 18.54 -20.89 -19.65
N ARG A 94 17.68 -20.55 -18.68
CA ARG A 94 17.45 -21.42 -17.53
C ARG A 94 16.62 -22.62 -18.02
N GLY A 95 17.05 -23.83 -17.66
CA GLY A 95 16.37 -25.09 -17.96
C GLY A 95 15.05 -25.26 -17.21
N LEU A 96 14.09 -24.36 -17.44
CA LEU A 96 12.79 -24.22 -16.78
C LEU A 96 11.67 -24.27 -17.80
N THR A 97 10.53 -24.85 -17.40
CA THR A 97 9.28 -24.77 -18.15
C THR A 97 8.33 -23.79 -17.45
N GLY A 98 7.82 -22.81 -18.18
CA GLY A 98 6.70 -21.98 -17.75
C GLY A 98 5.36 -22.64 -18.09
N VAL A 99 4.42 -22.65 -17.14
CA VAL A 99 3.05 -23.11 -17.32
C VAL A 99 2.10 -21.95 -17.00
N LEU A 100 1.33 -21.52 -17.98
CA LEU A 100 0.29 -20.51 -17.83
C LEU A 100 -1.08 -21.17 -17.66
N LEU A 101 -1.76 -20.92 -16.54
CA LEU A 101 -3.13 -21.40 -16.31
C LEU A 101 -4.15 -20.38 -16.85
N VAL A 102 -4.76 -20.69 -18.01
CA VAL A 102 -5.74 -19.80 -18.68
C VAL A 102 -7.20 -20.13 -18.36
N GLY A 103 -7.47 -21.11 -17.49
CA GLY A 103 -8.81 -21.58 -17.15
C GLY A 103 -9.45 -20.94 -15.91
N GLY A 104 -10.77 -20.74 -15.93
CA GLY A 104 -11.54 -20.33 -14.74
C GLY A 104 -12.86 -19.64 -15.09
N ALA A 105 -13.97 -20.10 -14.51
CA ALA A 105 -15.29 -19.51 -14.71
C ALA A 105 -15.43 -18.17 -13.98
N SER A 106 -14.93 -17.10 -14.59
CA SER A 106 -14.88 -15.75 -14.01
C SER A 106 -16.23 -15.04 -14.06
N THR A 107 -17.19 -15.50 -13.26
CA THR A 107 -18.56 -14.94 -13.19
C THR A 107 -18.62 -13.50 -12.70
N ARG A 108 -17.59 -13.03 -11.97
CA ARG A 108 -17.53 -11.69 -11.36
C ARG A 108 -16.90 -10.60 -12.24
N PHE A 109 -16.26 -10.97 -13.36
CA PHE A 109 -15.49 -10.01 -14.18
C PHE A 109 -16.28 -9.46 -15.37
N GLY A 110 -17.49 -9.95 -15.64
CA GLY A 110 -18.32 -9.60 -16.81
C GLY A 110 -17.78 -10.11 -18.16
N THR A 111 -16.46 -10.33 -18.26
CA THR A 111 -15.76 -10.95 -19.38
C THR A 111 -14.86 -12.08 -18.89
N ARG A 112 -14.29 -12.88 -19.81
CA ARG A 112 -13.34 -13.94 -19.42
C ARG A 112 -12.01 -13.30 -19.00
N LYS A 113 -11.68 -13.36 -17.71
CA LYS A 113 -10.50 -12.75 -17.04
C LYS A 113 -9.19 -12.77 -17.86
N ALA A 114 -8.87 -13.91 -18.49
CA ALA A 114 -7.71 -14.08 -19.36
C ALA A 114 -7.61 -13.04 -20.51
N LEU A 115 -8.75 -12.53 -20.98
CA LEU A 115 -8.88 -11.55 -22.08
C LEU A 115 -9.02 -10.10 -21.60
N ALA A 116 -9.06 -9.86 -20.29
CA ALA A 116 -9.07 -8.50 -19.75
C ALA A 116 -7.76 -7.79 -20.12
N ARG A 117 -7.83 -6.49 -20.47
CA ARG A 117 -6.66 -5.74 -20.99
C ARG A 117 -6.08 -4.80 -19.94
N LEU A 118 -4.77 -4.90 -19.75
CA LEU A 118 -3.96 -4.00 -18.93
C LEU A 118 -2.87 -3.40 -19.83
N GLY A 119 -2.75 -2.08 -19.90
CA GLY A 119 -1.77 -1.41 -20.77
C GLY A 119 -1.85 -1.78 -22.26
N GLY A 120 -3.03 -2.20 -22.74
CA GLY A 120 -3.26 -2.66 -24.12
C GLY A 120 -3.07 -4.17 -24.37
N GLU A 121 -2.32 -4.87 -23.53
CA GLU A 121 -2.05 -6.32 -23.58
C GLU A 121 -3.08 -7.08 -22.73
N THR A 122 -3.52 -8.28 -23.14
CA THR A 122 -4.41 -9.10 -22.28
C THR A 122 -3.64 -9.69 -21.09
N LEU A 123 -4.35 -10.01 -20.00
CA LEU A 123 -3.73 -10.64 -18.82
C LEU A 123 -3.03 -11.97 -19.16
N ALA A 124 -3.59 -12.75 -20.10
CA ALA A 124 -2.97 -13.98 -20.57
C ALA A 124 -1.73 -13.75 -21.46
N GLU A 125 -1.75 -12.76 -22.37
CA GLU A 125 -0.57 -12.35 -23.14
C GLU A 125 0.56 -11.87 -22.21
N ARG A 126 0.24 -11.07 -21.19
CA ARG A 126 1.20 -10.59 -20.18
C ARG A 126 1.92 -11.72 -19.46
N ALA A 127 1.16 -12.66 -18.92
CA ALA A 127 1.72 -13.79 -18.18
C ALA A 127 2.48 -14.76 -19.11
N TRP A 128 2.02 -14.92 -20.36
CA TRP A 128 2.75 -15.66 -21.39
C TRP A 128 4.12 -15.01 -21.71
N ARG A 129 4.14 -13.68 -21.90
CA ARG A 129 5.37 -12.93 -22.15
C ARG A 129 6.34 -13.01 -20.97
N LEU A 130 5.86 -12.84 -19.74
CA LEU A 130 6.66 -12.98 -18.52
C LEU A 130 7.33 -14.36 -18.40
N LEU A 131 6.59 -15.44 -18.73
CA LEU A 131 7.15 -16.78 -18.79
C LEU A 131 8.20 -16.91 -19.89
N GLY A 132 7.92 -16.41 -21.11
CA GLY A 132 8.86 -16.44 -22.22
C GLY A 132 10.13 -15.59 -22.02
N GLU A 133 10.10 -14.59 -21.16
CA GLU A 133 11.28 -13.81 -20.74
C GLU A 133 12.17 -14.59 -19.73
N THR A 134 11.64 -15.63 -19.07
CA THR A 134 12.29 -16.30 -17.93
C THR A 134 12.51 -17.81 -18.10
N CYS A 135 11.77 -18.47 -19.00
CA CYS A 135 11.75 -19.93 -19.18
C CYS A 135 12.05 -20.31 -20.63
N GLY A 136 12.91 -21.32 -20.83
CA GLY A 136 13.22 -21.86 -22.17
C GLY A 136 12.06 -22.61 -22.85
N GLU A 137 10.99 -22.89 -22.11
CA GLU A 137 9.73 -23.43 -22.61
C GLU A 137 8.54 -22.69 -21.98
N THR A 138 7.45 -22.50 -22.72
CA THR A 138 6.18 -21.98 -22.18
C THR A 138 5.00 -22.78 -22.71
N ILE A 139 4.10 -23.20 -21.83
CA ILE A 139 2.93 -24.04 -22.11
C ILE A 139 1.70 -23.35 -21.51
N ALA A 140 0.66 -23.08 -22.30
CA ALA A 140 -0.62 -22.61 -21.76
C ALA A 140 -1.53 -23.81 -21.55
N VAL A 141 -2.15 -23.90 -20.37
CA VAL A 141 -3.04 -25.00 -19.98
C VAL A 141 -4.42 -24.46 -19.65
N GLY A 142 -5.44 -25.08 -20.23
CA GLY A 142 -6.83 -24.70 -20.07
C GLY A 142 -7.76 -25.80 -20.56
N LYS A 143 -8.99 -25.42 -20.93
CA LYS A 143 -10.00 -26.36 -21.45
C LYS A 143 -10.37 -25.96 -22.86
N ARG A 144 -10.32 -26.89 -23.82
CA ARG A 144 -10.67 -26.60 -25.22
C ARG A 144 -12.11 -26.09 -25.37
N ALA A 145 -13.01 -26.57 -24.50
CA ALA A 145 -14.40 -26.10 -24.40
C ALA A 145 -14.54 -24.61 -24.04
N ASP A 146 -13.55 -23.98 -23.40
CA ASP A 146 -13.60 -22.56 -23.08
C ASP A 146 -13.30 -21.67 -24.31
N ALA A 147 -12.72 -22.24 -25.39
CA ALA A 147 -12.50 -21.61 -26.69
C ALA A 147 -12.04 -20.14 -26.58
N LEU A 148 -10.90 -19.92 -25.91
CA LEU A 148 -10.32 -18.60 -25.71
C LEU A 148 -9.57 -18.17 -26.99
N PRO A 149 -9.84 -16.98 -27.55
CA PRO A 149 -9.11 -16.44 -28.70
C PRO A 149 -7.75 -15.87 -28.24
N LEU A 150 -6.82 -16.76 -27.87
CA LEU A 150 -5.46 -16.43 -27.44
C LEU A 150 -4.48 -16.57 -28.62
N PRO A 151 -3.40 -15.77 -28.68
CA PRO A 151 -2.42 -15.82 -29.77
C PRO A 151 -1.42 -16.99 -29.66
N PHE A 152 -1.62 -17.91 -28.71
CA PHE A 152 -0.78 -19.07 -28.46
C PHE A 152 -1.63 -20.34 -28.23
N PRO A 153 -1.10 -21.53 -28.54
CA PRO A 153 -1.83 -22.78 -28.37
C PRO A 153 -2.10 -23.07 -26.89
N VAL A 154 -3.32 -23.55 -26.60
CA VAL A 154 -3.73 -24.00 -25.26
C VAL A 154 -3.79 -25.52 -25.25
N LEU A 155 -2.98 -26.14 -24.38
CA LEU A 155 -3.08 -27.56 -24.04
C LEU A 155 -4.36 -27.79 -23.25
N ASP A 156 -5.17 -28.74 -23.70
CA ASP A 156 -6.32 -29.23 -22.93
C ASP A 156 -5.81 -30.08 -21.76
N ASP A 157 -6.27 -29.81 -20.54
CA ASP A 157 -5.96 -30.64 -19.38
C ASP A 157 -6.58 -32.06 -19.44
N GLY A 158 -7.48 -32.29 -20.41
CA GLY A 158 -8.13 -33.57 -20.66
C GLY A 158 -9.16 -33.95 -19.59
N SER A 159 -9.51 -33.01 -18.70
CA SER A 159 -10.33 -33.24 -17.52
C SER A 159 -11.60 -32.39 -17.53
N SER A 160 -12.70 -32.93 -17.02
CA SER A 160 -13.88 -32.11 -16.70
C SER A 160 -13.67 -31.23 -15.45
N VAL A 161 -12.72 -31.58 -14.58
CA VAL A 161 -12.44 -30.93 -13.30
C VAL A 161 -11.98 -29.48 -13.52
N ARG A 162 -12.71 -28.50 -12.98
CA ARG A 162 -12.33 -27.07 -12.99
C ARG A 162 -11.63 -26.69 -11.67
N ALA A 163 -10.39 -27.13 -11.50
CA ALA A 163 -9.55 -26.78 -10.34
C ALA A 163 -8.07 -26.55 -10.75
N PRO A 164 -7.32 -25.66 -10.07
CA PRO A 164 -5.93 -25.36 -10.44
C PRO A 164 -5.00 -26.60 -10.46
N ILE A 165 -5.22 -27.56 -9.57
CA ILE A 165 -4.43 -28.81 -9.51
C ILE A 165 -4.49 -29.61 -10.83
N ALA A 166 -5.61 -29.60 -11.56
CA ALA A 166 -5.71 -30.27 -12.86
C ALA A 166 -4.78 -29.61 -13.90
N GLY A 167 -4.74 -28.27 -13.91
CA GLY A 167 -3.85 -27.50 -14.76
C GLY A 167 -2.36 -27.67 -14.41
N VAL A 168 -2.03 -27.70 -13.11
CA VAL A 168 -0.66 -27.99 -12.63
C VAL A 168 -0.22 -29.40 -13.04
N VAL A 169 -1.07 -30.41 -12.85
CA VAL A 169 -0.78 -31.81 -13.25
C VAL A 169 -0.57 -31.92 -14.76
N ALA A 170 -1.44 -31.31 -15.58
CA ALA A 170 -1.28 -31.32 -17.03
C ALA A 170 -0.01 -30.58 -17.48
N GLY A 171 0.32 -29.43 -16.86
CA GLY A 171 1.56 -28.69 -17.12
C GLY A 171 2.81 -29.49 -16.76
N LEU A 172 2.86 -30.09 -15.57
CA LEU A 172 3.97 -30.94 -15.11
C LEU A 172 4.18 -32.18 -16.00
N ARG A 173 3.10 -32.79 -16.50
CA ARG A 173 3.19 -33.90 -17.48
C ARG A 173 3.86 -33.45 -18.78
N ALA A 174 3.43 -32.32 -19.33
CA ALA A 174 3.88 -31.81 -20.61
C ALA A 174 5.27 -31.16 -20.58
N ALA A 175 5.70 -30.61 -19.43
CA ALA A 175 6.96 -29.92 -19.27
C ALA A 175 8.18 -30.78 -19.60
N ARG A 176 9.17 -30.23 -20.31
CA ARG A 176 10.47 -30.88 -20.53
C ARG A 176 11.44 -30.73 -19.36
N SER A 177 11.35 -29.63 -18.62
CA SER A 177 12.25 -29.31 -17.50
C SER A 177 11.86 -29.97 -16.18
N ASP A 178 12.84 -30.21 -15.29
CA ASP A 178 12.57 -30.72 -13.94
C ASP A 178 11.82 -29.70 -13.07
N VAL A 179 12.19 -28.41 -13.14
CA VAL A 179 11.51 -27.33 -12.43
C VAL A 179 10.55 -26.61 -13.37
N VAL A 180 9.31 -26.44 -12.91
CA VAL A 180 8.21 -25.87 -13.66
C VAL A 180 7.59 -24.72 -12.88
N VAL A 181 7.62 -23.50 -13.44
CA VAL A 181 6.95 -22.33 -12.85
C VAL A 181 5.52 -22.28 -13.36
N VAL A 182 4.55 -22.28 -12.46
CA VAL A 182 3.12 -22.19 -12.77
C VAL A 182 2.59 -20.79 -12.40
N LEU A 183 2.09 -20.05 -13.39
CA LEU A 183 1.47 -18.74 -13.21
C LEU A 183 -0.02 -18.79 -13.54
N PRO A 184 -0.90 -18.19 -12.71
CA PRO A 184 -2.24 -17.84 -13.12
C PRO A 184 -2.23 -16.50 -13.89
N VAL A 185 -3.28 -16.23 -14.66
CA VAL A 185 -3.41 -14.95 -15.41
C VAL A 185 -3.61 -13.71 -14.53
N ASP A 186 -3.86 -13.86 -13.23
CA ASP A 186 -4.42 -12.80 -12.40
C ASP A 186 -3.44 -12.05 -11.49
N VAL A 187 -2.14 -12.34 -11.58
CA VAL A 187 -1.05 -11.60 -10.94
C VAL A 187 -0.24 -10.78 -11.98
N PRO A 188 -0.84 -9.81 -12.70
CA PRO A 188 -0.22 -9.21 -13.89
C PRO A 188 0.90 -8.20 -13.60
N LEU A 189 1.24 -8.00 -12.32
CA LEU A 189 2.36 -7.16 -11.86
C LEU A 189 3.58 -8.00 -11.44
N LEU A 190 3.52 -9.34 -11.50
CA LEU A 190 4.63 -10.23 -11.15
C LEU A 190 5.87 -9.97 -12.02
N SER A 191 7.04 -9.86 -11.40
CA SER A 191 8.30 -9.57 -12.08
C SER A 191 9.10 -10.83 -12.44
N VAL A 192 10.00 -10.69 -13.41
CA VAL A 192 10.98 -11.73 -13.79
C VAL A 192 11.85 -12.15 -12.60
N THR A 193 12.15 -11.22 -11.69
CA THR A 193 12.92 -11.47 -10.47
C THR A 193 12.15 -12.36 -9.49
N SER A 194 10.85 -12.11 -9.30
CA SER A 194 9.99 -12.98 -8.47
C SER A 194 9.81 -14.37 -9.07
N VAL A 195 9.67 -14.47 -10.40
CA VAL A 195 9.63 -15.77 -11.10
C VAL A 195 10.93 -16.55 -10.92
N ALA A 196 12.08 -15.89 -11.08
CA ALA A 196 13.39 -16.49 -10.85
C ALA A 196 13.58 -16.93 -9.39
N ALA A 197 13.16 -16.12 -8.41
CA ALA A 197 13.25 -16.44 -6.99
C ALA A 197 12.41 -17.67 -6.61
N LEU A 198 11.21 -17.83 -7.16
CA LEU A 198 10.40 -19.05 -7.00
C LEU A 198 11.12 -20.28 -7.59
N ALA A 199 11.67 -20.17 -8.80
CA ALA A 199 12.39 -21.26 -9.44
C ALA A 199 13.66 -21.68 -8.68
N ASP A 200 14.47 -20.71 -8.23
CA ASP A 200 15.73 -20.93 -7.52
C ASP A 200 15.52 -21.51 -6.11
N ALA A 201 14.40 -21.21 -5.47
CA ALA A 201 14.02 -21.76 -4.16
C ALA A 201 13.31 -23.13 -4.22
N CYS A 202 13.05 -23.68 -5.41
CA CYS A 202 12.21 -24.87 -5.58
C CYS A 202 12.86 -26.13 -5.00
N ALA A 203 12.33 -26.60 -3.86
CA ALA A 203 12.48 -27.98 -3.40
C ALA A 203 11.51 -28.87 -4.20
N ASP A 204 10.53 -29.56 -3.59
CA ASP A 204 9.43 -30.15 -4.36
C ASP A 204 8.48 -29.07 -4.90
N ALA A 205 8.28 -28.03 -4.10
CA ALA A 205 7.58 -26.80 -4.49
C ALA A 205 8.23 -25.55 -3.86
N ALA A 206 7.99 -24.39 -4.47
CA ALA A 206 8.26 -23.08 -3.88
C ALA A 206 7.12 -22.11 -4.20
N VAL A 207 6.57 -21.46 -3.17
CA VAL A 207 5.32 -20.68 -3.25
C VAL A 207 5.38 -19.42 -2.37
N PRO A 208 4.62 -18.36 -2.67
CA PRO A 208 4.47 -17.22 -1.77
C PRO A 208 3.60 -17.55 -0.54
N PRO A 209 3.68 -16.75 0.54
CA PRO A 209 2.80 -16.88 1.71
C PRO A 209 1.30 -16.79 1.38
N THR A 210 0.92 -16.17 0.25
CA THR A 210 -0.47 -15.98 -0.17
C THR A 210 -1.13 -17.29 -0.60
N GLY A 211 -0.40 -18.25 -1.15
CA GLY A 211 -0.96 -19.52 -1.60
C GLY A 211 -0.12 -20.24 -2.66
N PRO A 212 -0.64 -21.35 -3.23
CA PRO A 212 0.10 -22.23 -4.13
C PRO A 212 0.39 -21.64 -5.53
N LEU A 213 -0.17 -20.48 -5.86
CA LEU A 213 -0.04 -19.83 -7.16
C LEU A 213 0.14 -18.31 -6.96
N PRO A 214 1.05 -17.66 -7.70
CA PRO A 214 2.08 -18.25 -8.57
C PRO A 214 3.05 -19.16 -7.79
N GLY A 215 3.65 -20.16 -8.41
CA GLY A 215 4.53 -21.10 -7.70
C GLY A 215 5.38 -21.97 -8.61
N ALA A 216 6.55 -22.40 -8.13
CA ALA A 216 7.40 -23.38 -8.81
C ALA A 216 7.18 -24.78 -8.22
N TYR A 217 7.26 -25.81 -9.08
CA TYR A 217 7.04 -27.21 -8.74
C TYR A 217 8.04 -28.09 -9.48
N ARG A 218 8.56 -29.15 -8.84
CA ARG A 218 9.35 -30.18 -9.54
C ARG A 218 8.46 -31.23 -10.20
N LYS A 219 8.96 -31.86 -11.27
CA LYS A 219 8.33 -33.05 -11.86
C LYS A 219 8.16 -34.19 -10.87
N ALA A 220 9.01 -34.28 -9.84
CA ALA A 220 8.85 -35.24 -8.74
C ALA A 220 7.50 -35.11 -7.99
N ALA A 221 6.98 -33.88 -7.84
CA ALA A 221 5.70 -33.62 -7.17
C ALA A 221 4.49 -34.17 -7.95
N LEU A 222 4.64 -34.43 -9.26
CA LEU A 222 3.54 -34.87 -10.14
C LEU A 222 2.79 -36.07 -9.56
N ARG A 223 3.50 -37.09 -9.06
CA ARG A 223 2.86 -38.33 -8.54
C ARG A 223 1.93 -38.06 -7.35
N ALA A 224 2.29 -37.13 -6.46
CA ALA A 224 1.46 -36.74 -5.33
C ALA A 224 0.21 -35.98 -5.80
N LEU A 225 0.41 -35.00 -6.70
CA LEU A 225 -0.69 -34.19 -7.26
C LEU A 225 -1.67 -35.03 -8.09
N GLU A 226 -1.18 -36.02 -8.85
CA GLU A 226 -2.00 -36.98 -9.59
C GLU A 226 -2.86 -37.85 -8.68
N LYS A 227 -2.27 -38.36 -7.58
CA LYS A 227 -2.99 -39.16 -6.58
C LYS A 227 -4.14 -38.36 -5.97
N ARG A 228 -3.88 -37.10 -5.57
CA ARG A 228 -4.92 -36.21 -5.01
C ARG A 228 -6.00 -35.86 -6.04
N LEU A 229 -5.62 -35.55 -7.28
CA LEU A 229 -6.56 -35.27 -8.37
C LEU A 229 -7.47 -36.48 -8.65
N ALA A 230 -6.91 -37.71 -8.67
CA ALA A 230 -7.67 -38.95 -8.84
C ALA A 230 -8.59 -39.26 -7.63
N GLY A 231 -8.17 -38.88 -6.41
CA GLY A 231 -8.98 -38.98 -5.19
C GLY A 231 -10.07 -37.91 -5.04
N GLY A 232 -10.15 -36.93 -5.95
CA GLY A 232 -11.08 -35.80 -5.83
C GLY A 232 -10.65 -34.72 -4.82
N GLU A 233 -9.41 -34.76 -4.35
CA GLU A 233 -8.86 -33.82 -3.38
C GLU A 233 -8.32 -32.56 -4.09
N LEU A 234 -9.22 -31.71 -4.55
CA LEU A 234 -8.94 -30.64 -5.52
C LEU A 234 -8.17 -29.42 -4.97
N ALA A 235 -7.95 -29.34 -3.66
CA ALA A 235 -7.32 -28.21 -3.00
C ALA A 235 -5.79 -28.24 -3.13
N LEU A 236 -5.25 -27.47 -4.07
CA LEU A 236 -3.80 -27.38 -4.30
C LEU A 236 -3.01 -26.88 -3.07
N ARG A 237 -3.62 -26.08 -2.19
CA ARG A 237 -3.00 -25.64 -0.92
C ARG A 237 -2.74 -26.81 0.02
N ASP A 238 -3.66 -27.78 0.09
CA ASP A 238 -3.54 -28.94 0.98
C ASP A 238 -2.46 -29.90 0.47
N ALA A 239 -2.31 -29.98 -0.85
CA ALA A 239 -1.26 -30.78 -1.49
C ALA A 239 0.17 -30.32 -1.13
N LEU A 240 0.38 -29.05 -0.79
CA LEU A 240 1.68 -28.53 -0.34
C LEU A 240 2.15 -29.18 0.98
N ALA A 241 1.23 -29.68 1.80
CA ALA A 241 1.58 -30.36 3.05
C ALA A 241 2.18 -31.77 2.83
N GLU A 242 2.08 -32.32 1.62
CA GLU A 242 2.67 -33.61 1.21
C GLU A 242 4.02 -33.45 0.48
N LEU A 243 4.53 -32.23 0.31
CA LEU A 243 5.71 -31.88 -0.48
C LEU A 243 6.75 -31.12 0.38
N ASP A 244 8.07 -31.24 0.12
CA ASP A 244 9.05 -30.25 0.63
C ASP A 244 8.78 -28.90 -0.06
N THR A 245 7.94 -28.09 0.58
CA THR A 245 7.50 -26.79 0.08
C THR A 245 8.29 -25.67 0.74
N ARG A 246 8.94 -24.82 -0.06
CA ARG A 246 9.58 -23.59 0.42
C ARG A 246 8.65 -22.40 0.27
N VAL A 247 8.55 -21.60 1.34
CA VAL A 247 7.84 -20.32 1.29
C VAL A 247 8.83 -19.24 0.91
N VAL A 248 8.52 -18.50 -0.16
CA VAL A 248 9.37 -17.43 -0.72
C VAL A 248 8.68 -16.09 -0.46
N GLU A 249 9.33 -15.22 0.31
CA GLU A 249 8.84 -13.85 0.51
C GLU A 249 9.03 -13.04 -0.79
N LEU A 250 7.92 -12.71 -1.45
CA LEU A 250 7.86 -11.85 -2.63
C LEU A 250 7.22 -10.51 -2.27
N ASP A 251 7.28 -9.52 -3.16
CA ASP A 251 6.59 -8.25 -2.91
C ASP A 251 5.05 -8.45 -2.94
N PRO A 252 4.31 -8.13 -1.87
CA PRO A 252 2.86 -8.34 -1.85
C PRO A 252 2.10 -7.61 -2.96
N TRP A 253 2.63 -6.48 -3.45
CA TRP A 253 2.04 -5.71 -4.55
C TRP A 253 2.10 -6.41 -5.91
N GLU A 254 3.10 -7.26 -6.13
CA GLU A 254 3.19 -8.14 -7.31
C GLU A 254 2.14 -9.26 -7.28
N LEU A 255 1.72 -9.66 -6.08
CA LEU A 255 0.78 -10.77 -5.81
C LEU A 255 -0.69 -10.33 -5.72
N VAL A 256 -1.02 -9.07 -6.00
CA VAL A 256 -2.40 -8.57 -5.93
C VAL A 256 -3.21 -9.11 -7.11
N ASN A 257 -4.17 -9.99 -6.80
CA ASN A 257 -5.02 -10.64 -7.78
C ASN A 257 -6.04 -9.69 -8.43
N VAL A 258 -6.08 -9.62 -9.75
CA VAL A 258 -7.06 -8.84 -10.51
C VAL A 258 -8.36 -9.62 -10.71
N ASN A 259 -9.32 -9.51 -9.79
CA ASN A 259 -10.57 -10.30 -9.75
C ASN A 259 -11.82 -9.55 -10.22
N THR A 260 -11.75 -8.23 -10.33
CA THR A 260 -12.84 -7.31 -10.67
C THR A 260 -12.32 -6.18 -11.59
N PRO A 261 -13.21 -5.41 -12.23
CA PRO A 261 -12.80 -4.21 -12.97
C PRO A 261 -12.05 -3.19 -12.10
N ALA A 262 -12.45 -3.01 -10.83
CA ALA A 262 -11.75 -2.12 -9.90
C ALA A 262 -10.31 -2.59 -9.62
N ASP A 263 -10.08 -3.90 -9.49
CA ASP A 263 -8.71 -4.43 -9.35
C ASP A 263 -7.87 -4.18 -10.60
N LEU A 264 -8.47 -4.23 -11.80
CA LEU A 264 -7.80 -3.96 -13.07
C LEU A 264 -7.41 -2.48 -13.18
N GLU A 265 -8.29 -1.56 -12.77
CA GLU A 265 -8.01 -0.13 -12.69
C GLU A 265 -6.90 0.17 -11.67
N ALA A 266 -6.91 -0.50 -10.52
CA ALA A 266 -5.86 -0.40 -9.52
C ALA A 266 -4.51 -0.94 -10.04
N ALA A 267 -4.50 -2.09 -10.72
CA ALA A 267 -3.29 -2.60 -11.39
C ALA A 267 -2.78 -1.62 -12.47
N ALA A 268 -3.67 -1.01 -13.24
CA ALA A 268 -3.32 -0.01 -14.26
C ALA A 268 -2.76 1.28 -13.64
N ARG A 269 -3.29 1.72 -12.48
CA ARG A 269 -2.73 2.84 -11.70
C ARG A 269 -1.29 2.52 -11.25
N ARG A 270 -1.08 1.35 -10.65
CA ARG A 270 0.22 0.88 -10.15
C ARG A 270 1.26 0.76 -11.25
N GLU A 271 0.91 0.12 -12.37
CA GLU A 271 1.78 0.02 -13.54
C GLU A 271 2.18 1.39 -14.08
N ARG A 272 1.23 2.32 -14.25
CA ARG A 272 1.55 3.68 -14.71
C ARG A 272 2.43 4.44 -13.72
N ALA A 273 2.20 4.29 -12.41
CA ALA A 273 3.01 4.93 -11.38
C ALA A 273 4.46 4.40 -11.39
N LEU A 274 4.66 3.08 -11.38
CA LEU A 274 5.98 2.45 -11.49
C LEU A 274 6.72 2.89 -12.75
N ALA A 275 6.03 2.88 -13.90
CA ALA A 275 6.63 3.29 -15.17
C ALA A 275 6.97 4.79 -15.21
N ALA A 276 6.14 5.66 -14.60
CA ALA A 276 6.43 7.09 -14.50
C ALA A 276 7.64 7.38 -13.60
N VAL A 277 7.77 6.66 -12.48
CA VAL A 277 8.93 6.76 -11.57
C VAL A 277 10.23 6.37 -12.28
N VAL A 278 10.25 5.23 -12.97
CA VAL A 278 11.43 4.78 -13.73
C VAL A 278 11.78 5.75 -14.86
N GLU A 279 10.78 6.30 -15.56
CA GLU A 279 10.97 7.26 -16.66
C GLU A 279 11.59 8.58 -16.17
N VAL A 280 11.12 9.12 -15.03
CA VAL A 280 11.73 10.31 -14.42
C VAL A 280 13.12 10.00 -13.86
N ALA A 281 13.30 8.89 -13.17
CA ALA A 281 14.58 8.53 -12.56
C ALA A 281 15.68 8.32 -13.61
N ALA A 282 15.36 7.67 -14.74
CA ALA A 282 16.28 7.51 -15.87
C ALA A 282 16.66 8.86 -16.51
N ALA A 283 15.80 9.88 -16.47
CA ALA A 283 16.15 11.23 -16.93
C ALA A 283 17.21 11.92 -16.06
N TYR A 284 17.39 11.46 -14.81
CA TYR A 284 18.47 11.85 -13.90
C TYR A 284 19.67 10.86 -13.92
N GLY A 285 19.68 9.88 -14.81
CA GLY A 285 20.75 8.88 -14.91
C GLY A 285 20.68 7.76 -13.87
N LEU A 286 19.55 7.61 -13.16
CA LEU A 286 19.31 6.51 -12.24
C LEU A 286 18.82 5.27 -13.01
N ASP A 287 19.78 4.51 -13.53
CA ASP A 287 19.55 3.25 -14.26
C ASP A 287 19.58 2.02 -13.33
N GLY A 288 18.98 0.90 -13.79
CA GLY A 288 19.09 -0.40 -13.09
C GLY A 288 18.26 -0.52 -11.82
N LEU A 289 17.25 0.34 -11.65
CA LEU A 289 16.40 0.38 -10.46
C LEU A 289 15.44 -0.82 -10.34
N GLU A 290 15.20 -1.23 -9.11
CA GLU A 290 14.14 -2.14 -8.66
C GLU A 290 13.05 -1.33 -7.94
N PRO A 291 12.08 -0.73 -8.67
CA PRO A 291 11.03 0.08 -8.06
C PRO A 291 10.03 -0.82 -7.32
N ARG A 292 9.74 -0.51 -6.06
CA ARG A 292 8.83 -1.27 -5.20
C ARG A 292 7.73 -0.38 -4.64
N ILE A 293 6.47 -0.81 -4.68
CA ILE A 293 5.38 -0.05 -4.05
C ILE A 293 5.47 -0.24 -2.52
N LEU A 294 5.36 0.88 -1.79
CA LEU A 294 5.24 0.89 -0.33
C LEU A 294 3.77 1.05 0.09
N ALA A 295 3.03 1.94 -0.58
CA ALA A 295 1.61 2.20 -0.32
C ALA A 295 0.88 2.65 -1.60
N ASP A 296 -0.44 2.45 -1.65
CA ASP A 296 -1.31 2.82 -2.78
C ASP A 296 -2.74 3.15 -2.28
N TRP A 297 -2.82 3.93 -1.19
CA TRP A 297 -4.09 4.33 -0.57
C TRP A 297 -4.60 5.64 -1.18
N ASN A 298 -4.02 6.79 -0.82
CA ASN A 298 -4.33 8.09 -1.41
C ASN A 298 -3.46 8.34 -2.65
N ASP A 299 -2.15 8.41 -2.48
CA ASP A 299 -1.16 8.46 -3.57
C ASP A 299 -0.37 7.14 -3.63
N THR A 300 0.28 6.87 -4.77
CA THR A 300 1.09 5.67 -4.93
C THR A 300 2.54 5.98 -4.53
N ILE A 301 3.02 5.37 -3.46
CA ILE A 301 4.35 5.58 -2.88
C ILE A 301 5.29 4.47 -3.36
N VAL A 302 6.41 4.83 -3.99
CA VAL A 302 7.34 3.89 -4.63
C VAL A 302 8.74 4.08 -4.09
N GLN A 303 9.37 3.04 -3.54
CA GLN A 303 10.80 2.99 -3.22
C GLN A 303 11.61 2.69 -4.49
N LEU A 304 12.76 3.33 -4.67
CA LEU A 304 13.63 3.18 -5.85
C LEU A 304 14.91 2.41 -5.48
N ARG A 305 14.85 1.10 -5.26
CA ARG A 305 16.07 0.34 -4.87
C ARG A 305 17.08 0.28 -6.04
N PRO A 306 18.40 0.25 -5.80
CA PRO A 306 19.07 0.29 -4.49
C PRO A 306 19.21 1.71 -3.90
N GLU A 307 18.79 2.75 -4.62
CA GLU A 307 18.90 4.13 -4.14
C GLU A 307 18.07 4.38 -2.88
N PRO A 308 18.54 5.25 -1.95
CA PRO A 308 17.81 5.61 -0.74
C PRO A 308 16.72 6.67 -1.06
N LEU A 309 15.86 6.38 -2.03
CA LEU A 309 14.86 7.31 -2.56
C LEU A 309 13.44 6.71 -2.54
N VAL A 310 12.47 7.58 -2.31
CA VAL A 310 11.04 7.35 -2.46
C VAL A 310 10.48 8.37 -3.45
N ALA A 311 9.66 7.91 -4.39
CA ALA A 311 8.78 8.77 -5.18
C ALA A 311 7.36 8.72 -4.60
N ARG A 312 6.81 9.88 -4.27
CA ARG A 312 5.37 10.07 -4.05
C ARG A 312 4.75 10.38 -5.41
N VAL A 313 3.99 9.45 -5.97
CA VAL A 313 3.30 9.64 -7.25
C VAL A 313 1.87 10.06 -6.98
N ALA A 314 1.50 11.27 -7.43
CA ALA A 314 0.15 11.77 -7.29
C ALA A 314 -0.80 10.95 -8.17
N THR A 315 -1.63 10.13 -7.51
CA THR A 315 -2.62 9.27 -8.15
C THR A 315 -4.00 9.39 -7.51
N SER A 316 -4.16 10.23 -6.48
CA SER A 316 -5.47 10.60 -5.93
C SER A 316 -6.27 11.47 -6.90
N PRO A 317 -7.54 11.17 -7.19
CA PRO A 317 -8.45 12.05 -7.92
C PRO A 317 -8.92 13.27 -7.12
N LEU A 318 -8.64 13.37 -5.81
CA LEU A 318 -9.10 14.51 -4.98
C LEU A 318 -8.26 15.79 -5.16
N ARG A 319 -7.09 15.69 -5.80
CA ARG A 319 -6.20 16.83 -6.05
C ARG A 319 -6.75 17.70 -7.16
N ALA A 320 -6.85 19.01 -6.90
CA ALA A 320 -7.39 19.97 -7.87
C ALA A 320 -6.26 20.54 -8.75
N ASP A 321 -5.16 20.95 -8.15
CA ASP A 321 -3.94 21.33 -8.86
C ASP A 321 -2.75 20.54 -8.32
N VAL A 322 -2.63 19.32 -8.83
CA VAL A 322 -1.56 18.37 -8.51
C VAL A 322 -0.17 19.01 -8.59
N GLY A 323 0.06 19.92 -9.55
CA GLY A 323 1.37 20.54 -9.73
C GLY A 323 1.70 21.51 -8.60
N THR A 324 0.79 22.44 -8.34
CA THR A 324 0.96 23.45 -7.29
C THR A 324 0.91 22.85 -5.89
N GLU A 325 0.06 21.85 -5.65
CA GLU A 325 -0.04 21.14 -4.36
C GLU A 325 1.27 20.42 -4.01
N LEU A 326 1.83 19.61 -4.92
CA LEU A 326 3.09 18.91 -4.70
C LEU A 326 4.28 19.88 -4.56
N ALA A 327 4.30 20.97 -5.32
CA ALA A 327 5.32 22.01 -5.19
C ALA A 327 5.25 22.71 -3.82
N ARG A 328 4.04 23.01 -3.33
CA ARG A 328 3.82 23.61 -2.00
C ARG A 328 4.25 22.66 -0.89
N GLU A 329 3.89 21.38 -0.95
CA GLU A 329 4.30 20.37 0.03
C GLU A 329 5.83 20.29 0.14
N ALA A 330 6.53 20.15 -1.00
CA ALA A 330 7.98 20.07 -1.02
C ALA A 330 8.66 21.38 -0.56
N ALA A 331 8.05 22.54 -0.81
CA ALA A 331 8.53 23.82 -0.27
C ALA A 331 8.34 23.92 1.25
N LEU A 332 7.16 23.58 1.77
CA LEU A 332 6.86 23.59 3.20
C LEU A 332 7.77 22.63 3.99
N ALA A 333 7.92 21.39 3.53
CA ALA A 333 8.78 20.41 4.18
C ALA A 333 10.25 20.87 4.23
N ARG A 334 10.72 21.54 3.17
CA ARG A 334 12.06 22.15 3.12
C ARG A 334 12.19 23.35 4.06
N ASP A 335 11.22 24.27 4.06
CA ASP A 335 11.22 25.46 4.91
C ASP A 335 11.19 25.08 6.41
N VAL A 336 10.37 24.09 6.79
CA VAL A 336 10.28 23.57 8.16
C VAL A 336 11.59 22.90 8.57
N ALA A 337 12.14 22.00 7.75
CA ALA A 337 13.39 21.31 8.06
C ALA A 337 14.59 22.28 8.13
N ALA A 338 14.65 23.31 7.27
CA ALA A 338 15.68 24.34 7.30
C ALA A 338 15.65 25.21 8.57
N ARG A 339 14.52 25.23 9.29
CA ARG A 339 14.34 25.90 10.59
C ARG A 339 14.61 24.97 11.78
N GLY A 340 14.98 23.71 11.54
CA GLY A 340 15.14 22.69 12.57
C GLY A 340 13.82 22.06 13.04
N GLY A 341 12.69 22.36 12.37
CA GLY A 341 11.41 21.74 12.67
C GLY A 341 11.34 20.27 12.22
N PRO A 342 10.50 19.43 12.86
CA PRO A 342 10.51 17.98 12.68
C PRO A 342 9.79 17.50 11.40
N ALA A 343 10.02 18.10 10.24
CA ALA A 343 9.57 17.57 8.95
C ALA A 343 10.67 16.73 8.27
N LEU A 344 10.29 15.73 7.48
CA LEU A 344 11.21 15.07 6.56
C LEU A 344 11.56 16.02 5.41
N PRO A 345 12.82 16.44 5.21
CA PRO A 345 13.18 17.26 4.05
C PRO A 345 13.01 16.45 2.75
N PRO A 346 12.59 17.08 1.64
CA PRO A 346 12.49 16.42 0.34
C PRO A 346 13.87 16.18 -0.28
N ALA A 347 13.94 15.36 -1.33
CA ALA A 347 15.22 15.03 -1.97
C ALA A 347 15.87 16.25 -2.64
N THR A 348 17.20 16.34 -2.55
CA THR A 348 18.01 17.38 -3.19
C THR A 348 18.63 16.93 -4.52
N ASP A 349 19.02 15.66 -4.60
CA ASP A 349 19.55 15.03 -5.81
C ASP A 349 18.96 13.60 -5.94
N PRO A 350 18.16 13.30 -6.99
CA PRO A 350 17.61 14.26 -7.93
C PRO A 350 16.73 15.31 -7.23
N PRO A 351 16.52 16.50 -7.83
CA PRO A 351 15.67 17.53 -7.22
C PRO A 351 14.28 16.99 -6.89
N ALA A 352 13.71 17.42 -5.78
CA ALA A 352 12.39 16.98 -5.30
C ALA A 352 11.26 16.98 -6.34
N GLY A 353 11.27 17.89 -7.32
CA GLY A 353 10.20 18.06 -8.29
C GLY A 353 9.27 19.25 -7.94
N PRO A 354 8.00 19.24 -8.39
CA PRO A 354 7.30 18.12 -9.03
C PRO A 354 7.81 17.81 -10.45
N HIS A 355 7.96 16.52 -10.73
CA HIS A 355 8.24 15.98 -12.07
C HIS A 355 6.95 15.51 -12.74
N ARG A 356 6.97 15.32 -14.06
CA ARG A 356 5.82 14.79 -14.82
C ARG A 356 6.27 13.71 -15.81
N ALA A 357 5.56 12.58 -15.81
CA ALA A 357 5.72 11.49 -16.76
C ALA A 357 4.41 10.70 -16.87
N ARG A 358 4.09 10.20 -18.07
CA ARG A 358 2.90 9.34 -18.35
C ARG A 358 1.55 9.90 -17.86
N GLY A 359 1.39 11.23 -17.86
CA GLY A 359 0.18 11.92 -17.36
C GLY A 359 0.08 12.01 -15.83
N LEU A 360 1.06 11.51 -15.10
CA LEU A 360 1.17 11.62 -13.65
C LEU A 360 2.19 12.71 -13.27
N ALA A 361 2.10 13.19 -12.04
CA ALA A 361 3.13 14.02 -11.41
C ALA A 361 3.68 13.32 -10.17
N LEU A 362 4.93 13.57 -9.81
CA LEU A 362 5.58 12.94 -8.66
C LEU A 362 6.63 13.83 -8.01
N THR A 363 6.89 13.59 -6.73
CA THR A 363 8.00 14.20 -5.97
C THR A 363 8.94 13.16 -5.37
N PHE A 364 10.23 13.47 -5.29
CA PHE A 364 11.26 12.63 -4.68
C PHE A 364 11.56 13.05 -3.23
N TRP A 365 11.72 12.03 -2.39
CA TRP A 365 11.96 12.12 -0.95
C TRP A 365 13.04 11.10 -0.55
N PRO A 366 13.80 11.32 0.53
CA PRO A 366 14.71 10.31 1.07
C PRO A 366 13.93 9.09 1.58
N TYR A 367 14.39 7.88 1.24
CA TYR A 367 13.98 6.67 1.95
C TYR A 367 14.65 6.64 3.33
N VAL A 368 13.86 6.54 4.40
CA VAL A 368 14.36 6.50 5.78
C VAL A 368 13.95 5.22 6.49
N ASP A 369 14.89 4.63 7.24
CA ASP A 369 14.61 3.50 8.12
C ASP A 369 13.72 3.95 9.29
N VAL A 370 12.53 3.36 9.41
CA VAL A 370 11.64 3.55 10.57
C VAL A 370 12.10 2.62 11.69
N ALA A 371 12.50 3.20 12.82
CA ALA A 371 12.73 2.49 14.07
C ALA A 371 11.37 1.98 14.60
N GLY A 372 11.28 0.66 14.79
CA GLY A 372 10.04 0.03 15.26
C GLY A 372 9.70 0.41 16.71
N GLY A 373 8.43 0.73 16.94
CA GLY A 373 7.88 1.17 18.22
C GLY A 373 6.89 2.30 18.00
N GLU A 374 5.93 2.47 18.90
CA GLU A 374 4.99 3.60 18.85
C GLU A 374 5.52 4.73 19.76
N PRO A 375 5.50 5.98 19.29
CA PRO A 375 5.96 7.11 20.08
C PRO A 375 5.00 7.37 21.24
N SER A 376 5.54 7.75 22.41
CA SER A 376 4.68 8.09 23.55
C SER A 376 3.78 9.30 23.22
N PRO A 377 2.57 9.40 23.81
CA PRO A 377 1.71 10.57 23.62
C PRO A 377 2.40 11.91 23.88
N ALA A 378 3.33 11.94 24.84
CA ALA A 378 4.15 13.11 25.14
C ALA A 378 5.16 13.46 24.02
N ALA A 379 5.79 12.46 23.40
CA ALA A 379 6.69 12.68 22.27
C ALA A 379 5.94 13.16 21.02
N VAL A 380 4.73 12.62 20.77
CA VAL A 380 3.85 13.09 19.68
C VAL A 380 3.44 14.55 19.91
N ALA A 381 2.96 14.89 21.11
CA ALA A 381 2.53 16.25 21.45
C ALA A 381 3.68 17.26 21.40
N ALA A 382 4.90 16.88 21.82
CA ALA A 382 6.09 17.72 21.70
C ALA A 382 6.48 17.96 20.23
N SER A 383 6.60 16.90 19.43
CA SER A 383 6.93 16.98 18.00
C SER A 383 5.90 17.76 17.19
N LEU A 384 4.61 17.71 17.56
CA LEU A 384 3.59 18.50 16.88
C LEU A 384 3.66 19.99 17.23
N ARG A 385 4.01 20.36 18.48
CA ARG A 385 4.27 21.77 18.85
C ARG A 385 5.45 22.33 18.08
N GLU A 386 6.57 21.58 18.03
CA GLU A 386 7.74 21.96 17.24
C GLU A 386 7.42 22.16 15.75
N LEU A 387 6.49 21.35 15.20
CA LEU A 387 5.98 21.54 13.84
C LEU A 387 5.11 22.80 13.72
N HIS A 388 4.19 23.07 14.65
CA HIS A 388 3.35 24.27 14.66
C HIS A 388 4.17 25.56 14.75
N ASP A 389 5.20 25.58 15.59
CA ASP A 389 6.11 26.72 15.74
C ASP A 389 6.89 26.97 14.43
N ALA A 390 7.38 25.91 13.78
CA ALA A 390 8.06 26.02 12.50
C ALA A 390 7.11 26.49 11.37
N LEU A 391 5.89 25.94 11.31
CA LEU A 391 4.83 26.34 10.37
C LEU A 391 4.29 27.75 10.63
N GLY A 392 4.41 28.27 11.86
CA GLY A 392 4.12 29.66 12.18
C GLY A 392 5.06 30.66 11.48
N ALA A 393 6.24 30.19 11.04
CA ALA A 393 7.32 31.02 10.52
C ALA A 393 7.74 30.71 9.06
N VAL A 394 7.09 29.79 8.35
CA VAL A 394 7.43 29.47 6.95
C VAL A 394 7.21 30.66 6.01
N ALA A 395 8.00 30.73 4.93
CA ALA A 395 7.81 31.73 3.89
C ALA A 395 6.72 31.31 2.90
N THR A 396 6.56 30.00 2.68
CA THR A 396 5.52 29.42 1.83
C THR A 396 4.12 29.67 2.42
N PRO A 397 3.19 30.34 1.71
CA PRO A 397 1.86 30.65 2.24
C PRO A 397 1.02 29.40 2.54
N LEU A 398 0.46 29.34 3.74
CA LEU A 398 -0.49 28.32 4.14
C LEU A 398 -1.93 28.73 3.73
N PRO A 399 -2.71 27.85 3.06
CA PRO A 399 -4.12 28.11 2.80
C PRO A 399 -4.93 28.13 4.10
N PRO A 400 -6.05 28.87 4.19
CA PRO A 400 -6.94 28.78 5.34
C PRO A 400 -7.64 27.41 5.38
N LEU A 401 -7.88 26.89 6.59
CA LEU A 401 -8.61 25.64 6.81
C LEU A 401 -9.99 25.64 6.12
N ALA A 402 -10.65 26.81 6.08
CA ALA A 402 -11.91 27.02 5.36
C ALA A 402 -11.88 26.46 3.93
N ALA A 403 -10.83 26.75 3.17
CA ALA A 403 -10.70 26.29 1.78
C ALA A 403 -10.62 24.76 1.67
N SER A 404 -10.07 24.07 2.67
CA SER A 404 -10.03 22.59 2.69
C SER A 404 -11.40 21.98 2.99
N LEU A 405 -12.22 22.66 3.80
CA LEU A 405 -13.58 22.21 4.12
C LEU A 405 -14.58 22.57 3.01
N GLU A 406 -14.38 23.69 2.32
CA GLU A 406 -15.09 24.02 1.07
C GLU A 406 -14.83 22.97 -0.01
N ARG A 407 -13.56 22.57 -0.22
CA ARG A 407 -13.23 21.45 -1.12
C ARG A 407 -13.90 20.15 -0.67
N ALA A 408 -13.91 19.84 0.62
CA ALA A 408 -14.62 18.66 1.13
C ALA A 408 -16.13 18.72 0.83
N GLY A 409 -16.78 19.87 1.03
CA GLY A 409 -18.22 20.05 0.76
C GLY A 409 -18.60 20.08 -0.72
N ALA A 410 -17.63 20.32 -1.62
CA ALA A 410 -17.83 20.32 -3.07
C ALA A 410 -17.59 18.96 -3.73
N LEU A 411 -17.11 17.94 -3.01
CA LEU A 411 -16.81 16.63 -3.58
C LEU A 411 -18.07 15.78 -3.77
N GLU A 412 -18.19 15.19 -4.96
CA GLU A 412 -19.25 14.24 -5.27
C GLU A 412 -18.93 12.84 -4.75
N ALA A 413 -19.93 12.20 -4.12
CA ALA A 413 -19.87 10.82 -3.67
C ALA A 413 -20.96 9.98 -4.37
N PRO A 414 -20.81 9.66 -5.67
CA PRO A 414 -21.87 9.02 -6.47
C PRO A 414 -22.24 7.62 -5.94
N SER A 415 -21.27 6.88 -5.38
CA SER A 415 -21.45 5.54 -4.80
C SER A 415 -22.17 5.51 -3.45
N LEU A 416 -22.39 6.67 -2.82
CA LEU A 416 -23.12 6.81 -1.56
C LEU A 416 -24.63 6.91 -1.81
N ALA A 417 -25.47 6.48 -0.86
CA ALA A 417 -26.92 6.67 -0.97
C ALA A 417 -27.29 8.17 -0.93
N GLU A 418 -28.39 8.56 -1.59
CA GLU A 418 -28.80 9.98 -1.65
C GLU A 418 -29.11 10.56 -0.26
N ASP A 419 -29.77 9.78 0.60
CA ASP A 419 -30.03 10.20 1.99
C ASP A 419 -28.74 10.40 2.78
N ASP A 420 -27.73 9.54 2.56
CA ASP A 420 -26.43 9.66 3.23
C ASP A 420 -25.58 10.81 2.67
N ARG A 421 -25.66 11.09 1.36
CA ARG A 421 -25.07 12.32 0.78
C ARG A 421 -25.68 13.56 1.43
N ARG A 422 -27.01 13.62 1.53
CA ARG A 422 -27.71 14.76 2.15
C ARG A 422 -27.39 14.87 3.64
N PHE A 423 -27.30 13.75 4.36
CA PHE A 423 -26.86 13.70 5.76
C PHE A 423 -25.43 14.23 5.94
N LEU A 424 -24.45 13.73 5.18
CA LEU A 424 -23.06 14.20 5.28
C LEU A 424 -22.93 15.69 4.91
N ALA A 425 -23.61 16.15 3.85
CA ALA A 425 -23.57 17.55 3.43
C ALA A 425 -24.28 18.49 4.43
N ALA A 426 -25.33 18.04 5.11
CA ALA A 426 -25.96 18.78 6.20
C ALA A 426 -25.05 18.81 7.44
N GLY A 427 -24.54 17.64 7.86
CA GLY A 427 -23.64 17.49 9.00
C GLY A 427 -22.36 18.30 8.86
N LEU A 428 -21.70 18.28 7.70
CA LEU A 428 -20.51 19.10 7.42
C LEU A 428 -20.79 20.59 7.60
N ARG A 429 -21.90 21.10 7.05
CA ARG A 429 -22.28 22.52 7.17
C ARG A 429 -22.63 22.91 8.60
N GLU A 430 -23.35 22.05 9.32
CA GLU A 430 -23.71 22.25 10.73
C GLU A 430 -22.46 22.28 11.63
N LEU A 431 -21.62 21.25 11.54
CA LEU A 431 -20.39 21.12 12.31
C LEU A 431 -19.41 22.25 11.99
N ARG A 432 -19.29 22.65 10.72
CA ARG A 432 -18.47 23.81 10.33
C ARG A 432 -18.99 25.11 10.95
N ARG A 433 -20.30 25.38 10.88
CA ARG A 433 -20.89 26.58 11.50
C ARG A 433 -20.66 26.59 13.02
N ARG A 434 -20.80 25.44 13.68
CA ARG A 434 -20.50 25.29 15.12
C ARG A 434 -19.03 25.52 15.44
N PHE A 435 -18.12 24.95 14.65
CA PHE A 435 -16.67 25.11 14.85
C PHE A 435 -16.21 26.56 14.67
N ASP A 436 -16.72 27.24 13.64
CA ASP A 436 -16.40 28.65 13.38
C ASP A 436 -16.95 29.58 14.46
N ALA A 437 -18.05 29.21 15.12
CA ALA A 437 -18.68 30.01 16.17
C ALA A 437 -17.82 30.16 17.45
N PHE A 438 -16.82 29.29 17.67
CA PHE A 438 -15.91 29.42 18.81
C PHE A 438 -14.90 30.57 18.65
N GLY A 439 -14.67 31.09 17.44
CA GLY A 439 -13.80 32.25 17.22
C GLY A 439 -12.33 32.06 17.62
N LEU A 440 -11.82 30.83 17.49
CA LEU A 440 -10.53 30.37 18.03
C LEU A 440 -9.31 30.97 17.29
N PRO A 441 -8.16 31.15 17.97
CA PRO A 441 -6.96 31.73 17.36
C PRO A 441 -6.31 30.78 16.34
N GLU A 442 -6.00 31.29 15.16
CA GLU A 442 -5.38 30.51 14.09
C GLU A 442 -3.84 30.48 14.14
N ARG A 443 -3.27 29.30 13.90
CA ARG A 443 -1.83 29.06 13.74
C ARG A 443 -1.53 28.20 12.50
N GLY A 444 -0.25 27.96 12.21
CA GLY A 444 0.16 27.00 11.19
C GLY A 444 -0.06 25.57 11.69
N LEU A 445 -0.76 24.75 10.90
CA LEU A 445 -1.18 23.39 11.21
C LEU A 445 -0.66 22.39 10.19
N HIS A 446 -0.50 21.14 10.61
CA HIS A 446 -0.26 20.01 9.70
C HIS A 446 -1.52 19.70 8.87
N GLY A 447 -2.71 19.88 9.45
CA GLY A 447 -4.00 19.58 8.83
C GLY A 447 -4.44 18.12 8.97
N SER A 448 -3.52 17.19 9.22
CA SER A 448 -3.78 15.74 9.35
C SER A 448 -2.69 14.98 10.15
N PRO A 449 -2.31 15.41 11.38
CA PRO A 449 -1.19 14.82 12.14
C PRO A 449 -1.53 13.48 12.81
N HIS A 450 -2.07 12.52 12.04
CA HIS A 450 -2.33 11.15 12.50
C HIS A 450 -1.06 10.28 12.44
N GLY A 451 -1.03 9.16 13.19
CA GLY A 451 0.16 8.33 13.36
C GLY A 451 0.83 7.82 12.08
N ALA A 452 0.07 7.61 10.99
CA ALA A 452 0.63 7.23 9.69
C ALA A 452 1.50 8.31 9.03
N ASN A 453 1.36 9.58 9.44
CA ASN A 453 2.13 10.72 8.94
C ASN A 453 3.32 11.07 9.86
N LEU A 454 3.62 10.21 10.85
CA LEU A 454 4.71 10.41 11.82
C LEU A 454 5.71 9.25 11.75
N LEU A 455 6.85 9.50 11.12
CA LEU A 455 7.95 8.53 11.03
C LEU A 455 8.82 8.57 12.29
N CYS A 456 8.94 7.44 12.98
CA CYS A 456 9.93 7.26 14.04
C CYS A 456 11.28 6.89 13.42
N THR A 457 12.17 7.86 13.19
CA THR A 457 13.50 7.59 12.62
C THR A 457 14.55 7.39 13.71
N ARG A 458 15.78 6.96 13.35
CA ARG A 458 16.91 6.91 14.30
C ARG A 458 17.28 8.30 14.85
N ASP A 459 17.00 9.35 14.08
CA ASP A 459 17.33 10.74 14.40
C ASP A 459 16.11 11.51 14.97
N GLY A 460 15.15 10.78 15.53
CA GLY A 460 13.92 11.31 16.13
C GLY A 460 12.69 11.23 15.23
N LEU A 461 11.63 11.91 15.65
CA LEU A 461 10.36 11.95 14.93
C LEU A 461 10.43 12.87 13.70
N ARG A 462 9.78 12.46 12.61
CA ARG A 462 9.65 13.26 11.37
C ARG A 462 8.22 13.18 10.83
N TRP A 463 7.58 14.32 10.68
CA TRP A 463 6.32 14.48 9.98
C TRP A 463 6.53 14.41 8.46
N ILE A 464 5.59 13.77 7.78
CA ILE A 464 5.46 13.68 6.33
C ILE A 464 4.06 14.14 5.91
N ASP A 465 3.78 14.22 4.61
CA ASP A 465 2.45 14.49 4.09
C ASP A 465 1.88 15.87 4.54
N LEU A 466 2.67 16.92 4.28
CA LEU A 466 2.30 18.32 4.58
C LEU A 466 1.39 18.93 3.49
N ASP A 467 0.69 18.13 2.69
CA ASP A 467 -0.17 18.65 1.63
C ASP A 467 -1.46 19.29 2.18
N GLY A 468 -1.97 18.75 3.30
CA GLY A 468 -3.06 19.29 4.11
C GLY A 468 -2.68 20.48 5.00
N ALA A 469 -1.40 20.88 5.03
CA ALA A 469 -0.92 21.96 5.88
C ALA A 469 -1.65 23.28 5.58
N CYS A 470 -2.15 23.92 6.62
CA CYS A 470 -3.08 25.05 6.53
C CYS A 470 -2.94 25.99 7.73
N ARG A 471 -3.64 27.13 7.67
CA ARG A 471 -3.84 28.03 8.80
C ARG A 471 -5.22 27.79 9.40
N GLY A 472 -5.30 27.59 10.73
CA GLY A 472 -6.56 27.35 11.43
C GLY A 472 -6.39 27.12 12.95
N PRO A 473 -7.48 26.80 13.67
CA PRO A 473 -7.45 26.53 15.12
C PRO A 473 -6.73 25.22 15.47
N LEU A 474 -6.04 25.21 16.62
CA LEU A 474 -5.25 24.08 17.12
C LEU A 474 -6.07 22.79 17.29
N GLU A 475 -7.34 22.95 17.63
CA GLU A 475 -8.37 21.92 17.81
C GLU A 475 -8.49 21.00 16.58
N TRP A 476 -8.25 21.52 15.38
CA TRP A 476 -8.29 20.73 14.14
C TRP A 476 -7.20 19.65 14.11
N ASP A 477 -5.96 20.03 14.43
CA ASP A 477 -4.85 19.09 14.50
C ASP A 477 -4.99 18.16 15.73
N ALA A 478 -5.40 18.71 16.88
CA ALA A 478 -5.64 17.94 18.10
C ALA A 478 -6.78 16.91 17.97
N ALA A 479 -7.76 17.13 17.08
CA ALA A 479 -8.83 16.17 16.79
C ALA A 479 -8.30 14.83 16.26
N HIS A 480 -7.17 14.84 15.56
CA HIS A 480 -6.51 13.63 15.04
C HIS A 480 -5.80 12.83 16.14
N LEU A 481 -5.36 13.48 17.22
CA LEU A 481 -4.54 12.90 18.28
C LEU A 481 -5.33 11.97 19.23
N ALA A 482 -4.61 10.97 19.76
CA ALA A 482 -5.07 10.17 20.90
C ALA A 482 -5.42 11.08 22.10
N PRO A 483 -6.44 10.75 22.92
CA PRO A 483 -6.86 11.61 24.04
C PRO A 483 -5.71 12.00 24.99
N GLU A 484 -4.78 11.08 25.22
CA GLU A 484 -3.60 11.25 26.07
C GLU A 484 -2.60 12.26 25.50
N ALA A 485 -2.53 12.39 24.17
CA ALA A 485 -1.67 13.37 23.49
C ALA A 485 -2.37 14.72 23.37
N ALA A 486 -3.68 14.73 23.08
CA ALA A 486 -4.49 15.95 23.05
C ALA A 486 -4.53 16.64 24.42
N ALA A 487 -4.64 15.89 25.51
CA ALA A 487 -4.63 16.42 26.89
C ALA A 487 -3.31 17.11 27.30
N LEU A 488 -2.26 17.03 26.47
CA LEU A 488 -0.97 17.72 26.69
C LEU A 488 -0.90 19.08 25.98
N PHE A 489 -2.01 19.59 25.44
CA PHE A 489 -2.15 20.93 24.91
C PHE A 489 -3.10 21.74 25.83
N PRO A 490 -2.57 22.67 26.65
CA PRO A 490 -3.37 23.38 27.66
C PRO A 490 -4.32 24.42 27.05
N ASP A 491 -4.05 24.86 25.82
CA ASP A 491 -4.78 25.94 25.14
C ASP A 491 -6.06 25.46 24.42
N LEU A 492 -6.37 24.16 24.46
CA LEU A 492 -7.51 23.58 23.73
C LEU A 492 -8.85 23.89 24.40
N ASP A 493 -9.82 24.35 23.62
CA ASP A 493 -11.23 24.33 24.03
C ASP A 493 -11.80 22.89 23.92
N PRO A 494 -12.28 22.28 25.02
CA PRO A 494 -12.76 20.89 25.00
C PRO A 494 -14.03 20.68 24.17
N GLU A 495 -14.93 21.67 24.08
CA GLU A 495 -16.17 21.56 23.30
C GLU A 495 -15.87 21.70 21.80
N ALA A 496 -15.01 22.65 21.45
CA ALA A 496 -14.54 22.84 20.08
C ALA A 496 -13.72 21.64 19.58
N LEU A 497 -12.93 20.99 20.45
CA LEU A 497 -12.22 19.75 20.12
C LEU A 497 -13.17 18.61 19.75
N GLU A 498 -14.28 18.43 20.47
CA GLU A 498 -15.27 17.41 20.13
C GLU A 498 -16.03 17.74 18.83
N VAL A 499 -16.35 19.02 18.59
CA VAL A 499 -16.89 19.46 17.30
C VAL A 499 -15.87 19.21 16.17
N ALA A 500 -14.59 19.50 16.38
CA ALA A 500 -13.52 19.24 15.41
C ALA A 500 -13.38 17.74 15.10
N ARG A 501 -13.48 16.86 16.11
CA ARG A 501 -13.45 15.39 15.92
C ARG A 501 -14.58 14.87 15.03
N LEU A 502 -15.78 15.46 15.16
CA LEU A 502 -16.90 15.16 14.27
C LEU A 502 -16.70 15.78 12.88
N LEU A 503 -16.18 17.00 12.79
CA LEU A 503 -15.94 17.70 11.53
C LEU A 503 -14.85 17.00 10.68
N VAL A 504 -13.75 16.56 11.30
CA VAL A 504 -12.74 15.70 10.69
C VAL A 504 -13.39 14.40 10.20
N SER A 505 -14.26 13.77 11.00
CA SER A 505 -14.97 12.56 10.58
C SER A 505 -15.89 12.81 9.37
N ALA A 506 -16.56 13.96 9.29
CA ALA A 506 -17.36 14.33 8.11
C ALA A 506 -16.49 14.49 6.85
N CYS A 507 -15.33 15.16 6.96
CA CYS A 507 -14.38 15.27 5.86
C CYS A 507 -13.84 13.91 5.41
N VAL A 508 -13.35 13.08 6.32
CA VAL A 508 -12.81 11.75 5.99
C VAL A 508 -13.89 10.87 5.36
N ALA A 509 -15.12 10.87 5.90
CA ALA A 509 -16.24 10.15 5.28
C ALA A 509 -16.44 10.58 3.83
N ILE A 510 -16.56 11.88 3.55
CA ILE A 510 -16.77 12.39 2.18
C ILE A 510 -15.59 12.04 1.27
N TRP A 511 -14.35 12.26 1.71
CA TRP A 511 -13.13 11.97 0.93
C TRP A 511 -12.96 10.49 0.58
N CYS A 512 -13.34 9.60 1.50
CA CYS A 512 -13.28 8.16 1.26
C CYS A 512 -14.45 7.67 0.39
N TRP A 513 -15.67 8.19 0.58
CA TRP A 513 -16.82 7.84 -0.28
C TRP A 513 -16.69 8.38 -1.71
N ALA A 514 -16.02 9.52 -1.92
CA ALA A 514 -15.65 10.03 -3.24
C ALA A 514 -14.60 9.16 -3.96
N GLN A 515 -13.96 8.21 -3.26
CA GLN A 515 -12.94 7.30 -3.77
C GLN A 515 -13.24 5.82 -3.46
N LEU A 516 -14.52 5.47 -3.25
CA LEU A 516 -14.90 4.11 -2.87
C LEU A 516 -14.41 3.07 -3.92
N GLY A 517 -13.85 1.97 -3.45
CA GLY A 517 -13.22 0.92 -4.27
C GLY A 517 -11.74 1.15 -4.55
N ARG A 518 -11.15 2.27 -4.12
CA ARG A 518 -9.73 2.60 -4.39
C ARG A 518 -8.74 1.69 -3.65
N ALA A 519 -9.02 1.41 -2.38
CA ALA A 519 -8.26 0.52 -1.49
C ALA A 519 -9.17 0.05 -0.32
N PRO A 520 -8.99 -1.17 0.22
CA PRO A 520 -9.80 -1.68 1.34
C PRO A 520 -9.83 -0.77 2.57
N GLU A 521 -8.74 -0.08 2.86
CA GLU A 521 -8.60 0.83 4.00
C GLU A 521 -9.40 2.13 3.82
N VAL A 522 -9.50 2.63 2.59
CA VAL A 522 -10.37 3.77 2.23
C VAL A 522 -11.84 3.37 2.40
N ASP A 523 -12.18 2.17 1.94
CA ASP A 523 -13.50 1.55 2.08
C ASP A 523 -13.91 1.30 3.55
N GLU A 524 -12.96 0.90 4.40
CA GLU A 524 -13.14 0.71 5.85
C GLU A 524 -13.40 2.06 6.53
N ALA A 525 -12.56 3.07 6.26
CA ALA A 525 -12.71 4.43 6.78
C ALA A 525 -14.03 5.08 6.36
N ALA A 526 -14.43 4.95 5.08
CA ALA A 526 -15.70 5.47 4.56
C ALA A 526 -16.91 5.03 5.40
N ARG A 527 -16.97 3.74 5.74
CA ARG A 527 -18.07 3.15 6.51
C ARG A 527 -17.98 3.50 7.99
N LEU A 528 -16.78 3.47 8.56
CA LEU A 528 -16.51 3.82 9.96
C LEU A 528 -16.95 5.25 10.28
N HIS A 529 -16.48 6.24 9.52
CA HIS A 529 -16.77 7.64 9.84
C HIS A 529 -18.23 8.01 9.57
N LEU A 530 -18.87 7.44 8.54
CA LEU A 530 -20.32 7.58 8.33
C LEU A 530 -21.12 7.00 9.50
N HIS A 531 -20.74 5.83 10.02
CA HIS A 531 -21.39 5.23 11.19
C HIS A 531 -21.21 6.11 12.44
N ARG A 532 -19.98 6.56 12.73
CA ARG A 532 -19.68 7.45 13.86
C ARG A 532 -20.48 8.75 13.83
N LEU A 533 -20.71 9.33 12.64
CA LEU A 533 -21.52 10.53 12.49
C LEU A 533 -23.00 10.27 12.80
N ARG A 534 -23.56 9.13 12.36
CA ARG A 534 -24.95 8.71 12.65
C ARG A 534 -25.21 8.41 14.14
N GLU A 535 -24.17 8.16 14.93
CA GLU A 535 -24.29 8.01 16.39
C GLU A 535 -24.21 9.34 17.16
N ALA A 536 -23.74 10.40 16.50
CA ALA A 536 -23.40 11.68 17.14
C ALA A 536 -24.25 12.89 16.65
N LEU A 537 -24.96 12.74 15.53
CA LEU A 537 -25.83 13.74 14.90
C LEU A 537 -27.26 13.19 14.78
#